data_AF-A0A4Q6Y2K0-F1
#
_entry.id   AF-A0A4Q6Y2K0-F1
#
_cell.length_a   1.000
_cell.length_b   1.000
_cell.length_c   1.000
_cell.angle_alpha   90.00
_cell.angle_beta   90.00
_cell.angle_gamma   90.00
#
_symmetry.space_group_name_H-M   'P 1'
#
loop_
_entity.id
_entity.type
_entity.pdbx_description
1 polymer ?
#
loop_
_entity_poly.entity_id
_entity_poly.type
_entity_poly.pdbx_seq_one_letter_code
_entity_poly.pdbx_strand_id
1 'polypeptide(L)'
;MWARVEKTVFWSWQSDLDPRVTKDLVRYALDEAVKQLAADLEEADRPSVTSDTQGVAGTPDIVATILRKIDEAAVFVGDVTPIALSQSGKACANPNVLLEMGYANKSLREIHVRLGANGLSGSFWPGGPLQFDDEGYEAVEDTYEYDTTLIATTPEALKAVVVEAFNGLAAVYGVEAHSFEQISERSRY
;
A
#
# COMPACT_ATOMS: atom_id res chain seq x y z
N MET A 1 7.39 -19.08 0.93
CA MET A 1 6.14 -19.65 1.48
C MET A 1 5.23 -18.48 1.77
N TRP A 2 4.28 -18.17 0.89
CA TRP A 2 3.35 -17.06 1.14
C TRP A 2 2.47 -17.46 2.32
N ALA A 3 2.44 -16.61 3.36
CA ALA A 3 1.50 -16.77 4.45
C ALA A 3 0.10 -16.76 3.83
N ARG A 4 -0.70 -17.77 4.17
CA ARG A 4 -2.10 -17.86 3.80
C ARG A 4 -2.75 -16.57 4.30
N VAL A 5 -3.18 -15.69 3.40
CA VAL A 5 -4.02 -14.55 3.79
C VAL A 5 -5.25 -15.18 4.42
N GLU A 6 -5.45 -14.96 5.71
CA GLU A 6 -6.64 -15.43 6.37
C GLU A 6 -7.81 -14.71 5.72
N LYS A 7 -8.91 -15.42 5.44
CA LYS A 7 -10.10 -14.88 4.75
C LYS A 7 -10.92 -13.99 5.70
N THR A 8 -10.23 -13.11 6.40
CA THR A 8 -10.74 -12.39 7.55
C THR A 8 -10.91 -10.93 7.18
N VAL A 9 -12.05 -10.39 7.58
CA VAL A 9 -12.31 -8.95 7.56
C VAL A 9 -11.92 -8.39 8.91
N PHE A 10 -10.95 -7.48 8.95
CA PHE A 10 -10.66 -6.70 10.14
C PHE A 10 -11.63 -5.53 10.22
N TRP A 11 -12.45 -5.49 11.27
CA TRP A 11 -13.42 -4.44 11.54
C TRP A 11 -12.90 -3.51 12.64
N SER A 12 -12.58 -2.28 12.26
CA SER A 12 -12.17 -1.19 13.14
C SER A 12 -13.35 -0.23 13.37
N TRP A 13 -13.66 0.09 14.62
CA TRP A 13 -14.89 0.78 14.98
C TRP A 13 -14.67 1.88 16.01
N GLN A 14 -15.62 2.81 16.08
CA GLN A 14 -15.67 3.91 17.03
C GLN A 14 -16.70 3.65 18.12
N SER A 15 -16.48 4.12 19.35
CA SER A 15 -17.42 3.95 20.47
C SER A 15 -18.14 5.23 20.88
N ASP A 16 -17.87 6.34 20.18
CA ASP A 16 -18.29 7.70 20.58
C ASP A 16 -19.73 8.05 20.17
N LEU A 17 -20.33 7.31 19.24
CA LEU A 17 -21.69 7.56 18.73
C LEU A 17 -22.64 6.41 19.11
N ASP A 18 -23.93 6.63 18.91
CA ASP A 18 -24.96 5.61 19.19
C ASP A 18 -24.69 4.34 18.36
N PRO A 19 -24.38 3.21 19.01
CA PRO A 19 -23.96 2.01 18.31
C PRO A 19 -25.05 1.45 17.39
N ARG A 20 -26.33 1.77 17.62
CA ARG A 20 -27.46 1.32 16.78
C ARG A 20 -27.41 1.88 15.36
N VAL A 21 -26.71 3.00 15.16
CA VAL A 21 -26.54 3.64 13.85
C VAL A 21 -25.09 3.61 13.37
N THR A 22 -24.15 3.13 14.20
CA THR A 22 -22.74 2.94 13.86
C THR A 22 -22.32 1.48 14.03
N LYS A 23 -21.66 1.15 15.14
CA LYS A 23 -20.99 -0.13 15.40
C LYS A 23 -21.88 -1.35 15.18
N ASP A 24 -23.07 -1.39 15.77
CA ASP A 24 -23.95 -2.57 15.74
C ASP A 24 -24.57 -2.74 14.34
N LEU A 25 -24.92 -1.62 13.69
CA LEU A 25 -25.44 -1.62 12.32
C LEU A 25 -24.40 -2.17 11.34
N VAL A 26 -23.17 -1.65 11.38
CA VAL A 26 -22.10 -2.09 10.48
C VAL A 26 -21.69 -3.52 10.80
N ARG A 27 -21.61 -3.90 12.08
CA ARG A 27 -21.32 -5.27 12.49
C ARG A 27 -22.34 -6.25 11.93
N TYR A 28 -23.64 -5.93 12.05
CA TYR A 28 -24.71 -6.75 11.50
C TYR A 28 -24.57 -6.90 9.97
N ALA A 29 -24.33 -5.80 9.26
CA ALA A 29 -24.15 -5.84 7.81
C ALA A 29 -22.95 -6.69 7.37
N LEU A 30 -21.82 -6.61 8.10
CA LEU A 30 -20.65 -7.44 7.85
C LEU A 30 -20.92 -8.92 8.11
N ASP A 31 -21.59 -9.25 9.22
CA ASP A 31 -21.96 -10.62 9.54
C ASP A 31 -22.93 -11.21 8.49
N GLU A 32 -23.90 -10.44 7.99
CA GLU A 32 -24.79 -10.86 6.91
C GLU A 32 -24.07 -11.03 5.57
N ALA A 33 -23.15 -10.12 5.22
CA ALA A 33 -22.34 -10.24 4.02
C ALA A 33 -21.46 -11.51 4.07
N VAL A 34 -20.80 -11.76 5.21
CA VAL A 34 -20.01 -12.97 5.43
C VAL A 34 -20.87 -14.23 5.31
N LYS A 35 -22.08 -14.25 5.89
CA LYS A 35 -23.01 -15.38 5.74
C LYS A 35 -23.39 -15.65 4.30
N GLN A 36 -23.70 -14.60 3.52
CA GLN A 36 -24.05 -14.75 2.10
C GLN A 36 -22.87 -15.28 1.28
N LEU A 37 -21.65 -14.78 1.52
CA LEU A 37 -20.44 -15.28 0.86
C LEU A 37 -20.11 -16.73 1.24
N ALA A 38 -20.42 -17.12 2.48
CA ALA A 38 -20.16 -18.45 3.00
C ALA A 38 -21.15 -19.54 2.54
N ALA A 39 -22.26 -19.17 1.90
CA ALA A 39 -23.36 -20.08 1.59
C ALA A 39 -22.94 -21.32 0.77
N ASP A 40 -22.04 -21.12 -0.20
CA ASP A 40 -21.56 -22.16 -1.11
C ASP A 40 -20.09 -22.55 -0.84
N LEU A 41 -19.52 -22.14 0.30
CA LEU A 41 -18.13 -22.40 0.66
C LEU A 41 -18.00 -23.50 1.71
N GLU A 42 -16.98 -24.35 1.56
CA GLU A 42 -16.55 -25.26 2.60
C GLU A 42 -16.13 -24.50 3.86
N GLU A 43 -16.28 -25.11 5.03
CA GLU A 43 -16.01 -24.46 6.34
C GLU A 43 -14.61 -23.82 6.41
N ALA A 44 -13.60 -24.49 5.86
CA ALA A 44 -12.21 -24.01 5.85
C ALA A 44 -11.98 -22.76 4.97
N ASP A 45 -12.95 -22.43 4.13
CA ASP A 45 -12.91 -21.33 3.18
C ASP A 45 -13.86 -20.19 3.52
N ARG A 46 -14.67 -20.35 4.59
CA ARG A 46 -15.64 -19.33 5.00
C ARG A 46 -14.92 -18.09 5.53
N PRO A 47 -15.29 -16.90 5.04
CA PRO A 47 -14.74 -15.68 5.59
C PRO A 47 -15.23 -15.46 7.03
N SER A 48 -14.49 -14.68 7.81
CA SER A 48 -14.87 -14.33 9.18
C SER A 48 -14.60 -12.85 9.48
N VAL A 49 -15.29 -12.30 10.48
CA VAL A 49 -15.07 -10.92 10.95
C VAL A 49 -14.32 -10.95 12.28
N THR A 50 -13.26 -10.16 12.38
CA THR A 50 -12.47 -10.00 13.59
C THR A 50 -12.27 -8.51 13.93
N SER A 51 -12.14 -8.18 15.21
CA SER A 51 -11.81 -6.83 15.68
C SER A 51 -10.92 -6.90 16.92
N ASP A 52 -10.26 -5.80 17.28
CA ASP A 52 -9.57 -5.63 18.55
C ASP A 52 -8.67 -6.84 18.91
N THR A 53 -8.69 -7.28 20.16
CA THR A 53 -8.06 -8.52 20.64
C THR A 53 -8.99 -9.74 20.60
N GLN A 54 -10.12 -9.67 19.89
CA GLN A 54 -11.11 -10.76 19.82
C GLN A 54 -10.43 -12.09 19.45
N GLY A 55 -10.76 -13.15 20.21
CA GLY A 55 -10.27 -14.51 19.99
C GLY A 55 -8.87 -14.81 20.55
N VAL A 56 -8.20 -13.85 21.19
CA VAL A 56 -6.85 -14.03 21.76
C VAL A 56 -6.93 -14.27 23.26
N ALA A 57 -6.39 -15.41 23.72
CA ALA A 57 -6.41 -15.79 25.13
C ALA A 57 -5.33 -15.05 25.96
N GLY A 58 -5.62 -14.82 27.25
CA GLY A 58 -4.69 -14.22 28.20
C GLY A 58 -4.69 -12.68 28.17
N THR A 59 -3.54 -12.09 28.48
CA THR A 59 -3.31 -10.63 28.45
C THR A 59 -2.39 -10.30 27.28
N PRO A 60 -2.92 -10.23 26.05
CA PRO A 60 -2.10 -9.96 24.88
C PRO A 60 -1.60 -8.51 24.91
N ASP A 61 -0.45 -8.29 24.28
CA ASP A 61 -0.07 -6.94 23.85
C ASP A 61 -1.12 -6.46 22.84
N ILE A 62 -1.92 -5.47 23.26
CA ILE A 62 -3.09 -5.00 22.51
C ILE A 62 -2.67 -4.46 21.15
N VAL A 63 -1.65 -3.61 21.11
CA VAL A 63 -1.21 -2.94 19.87
C VAL A 63 -0.62 -3.96 18.91
N ALA A 64 0.32 -4.78 19.40
CA ALA A 64 0.95 -5.80 18.55
C ALA A 64 -0.09 -6.80 18.00
N THR A 65 -1.11 -7.14 18.80
CA THR A 65 -2.18 -8.06 18.38
C THR A 65 -3.07 -7.45 17.31
N ILE A 66 -3.48 -6.19 17.46
CA ILE A 66 -4.30 -5.48 16.47
C ILE A 66 -3.54 -5.38 15.15
N LEU A 67 -2.29 -4.90 15.17
CA LEU A 67 -1.49 -4.75 13.95
C LEU A 67 -1.28 -6.10 13.24
N ARG A 68 -0.98 -7.18 13.98
CA ARG A 68 -0.87 -8.52 13.40
C ARG A 68 -2.18 -8.97 12.75
N LYS A 69 -3.33 -8.74 13.40
CA LYS A 69 -4.63 -9.12 12.83
C LYS A 69 -4.99 -8.30 11.59
N ILE A 70 -4.51 -7.06 11.50
CA ILE A 70 -4.62 -6.25 10.28
C ILE A 70 -3.71 -6.82 9.18
N ASP A 71 -2.46 -7.20 9.50
CA ASP A 71 -1.54 -7.85 8.54
C ASP A 71 -2.09 -9.17 7.99
N GLU A 72 -2.80 -9.94 8.82
CA GLU A 72 -3.37 -11.24 8.46
C GLU A 72 -4.72 -11.12 7.70
N ALA A 73 -5.38 -9.97 7.76
CA ALA A 73 -6.70 -9.77 7.17
C ALA A 73 -6.65 -9.65 5.64
N ALA A 74 -7.68 -10.15 4.97
CA ALA A 74 -7.86 -9.94 3.53
C ALA A 74 -8.46 -8.55 3.24
N VAL A 75 -9.29 -8.04 4.15
CA VAL A 75 -10.01 -6.78 3.98
C VAL A 75 -10.01 -6.03 5.30
N PHE A 76 -9.79 -4.71 5.24
CA PHE A 76 -9.99 -3.80 6.37
C PHE A 76 -11.26 -2.97 6.14
N VAL A 77 -12.09 -2.86 7.17
CA VAL A 77 -13.28 -2.00 7.20
C VAL A 77 -13.17 -1.12 8.45
N GLY A 78 -13.26 0.20 8.28
CA GLY A 78 -13.10 1.17 9.38
C GLY A 78 -14.25 2.15 9.48
N ASP A 79 -14.80 2.36 10.67
CA ASP A 79 -15.80 3.40 10.95
C ASP A 79 -15.16 4.79 11.07
N VAL A 80 -15.16 5.53 9.97
CA VAL A 80 -14.64 6.90 9.92
C VAL A 80 -15.71 7.97 10.16
N THR A 81 -16.86 7.59 10.74
CA THR A 81 -17.91 8.54 11.09
C THR A 81 -17.33 9.62 12.02
N PRO A 82 -17.53 10.92 11.74
CA PRO A 82 -17.01 11.99 12.59
C PRO A 82 -17.53 11.88 14.02
N ILE A 83 -16.61 11.81 14.97
CA ILE A 83 -16.90 11.75 16.42
C ILE A 83 -16.80 13.12 17.08
N ALA A 84 -16.16 14.09 16.41
CA ALA A 84 -15.97 15.44 16.91
C ALA A 84 -15.86 16.45 15.77
N LEU A 85 -16.03 17.73 16.11
CA LEU A 85 -15.71 18.87 15.25
C LEU A 85 -14.56 19.67 15.88
N SER A 86 -13.61 20.12 15.06
CA SER A 86 -12.58 21.08 15.50
C SER A 86 -13.20 22.45 15.81
N GLN A 87 -12.41 23.36 16.39
CA GLN A 87 -12.81 24.75 16.59
C GLN A 87 -13.20 25.47 15.27
N SER A 88 -12.64 25.05 14.15
CA SER A 88 -12.97 25.56 12.81
C SER A 88 -14.12 24.81 12.13
N GLY A 89 -14.77 23.87 12.82
CA GLY A 89 -15.86 23.06 12.28
C GLY A 89 -15.41 21.87 11.42
N LYS A 90 -14.12 21.52 11.42
CA LYS A 90 -13.62 20.35 10.68
C LYS A 90 -14.05 19.06 11.37
N ALA A 91 -14.64 18.14 10.62
CA ALA A 91 -14.97 16.79 11.08
C ALA A 91 -13.73 15.97 11.41
N CYS A 92 -13.72 15.35 12.60
CA CYS A 92 -12.66 14.49 13.11
C CYS A 92 -13.22 13.09 13.40
N ALA A 93 -12.66 12.07 12.75
CA ALA A 93 -12.96 10.67 13.02
C ALA A 93 -12.16 10.15 14.23
N ASN A 94 -12.49 8.94 14.69
CA ASN A 94 -11.79 8.30 15.81
C ASN A 94 -10.31 8.04 15.46
N PRO A 95 -9.34 8.51 16.28
CA PRO A 95 -7.92 8.42 15.96
C PRO A 95 -7.39 6.99 15.93
N ASN A 96 -7.97 6.06 16.70
CA ASN A 96 -7.57 4.65 16.66
C ASN A 96 -7.93 4.05 15.29
N VAL A 97 -9.16 4.30 14.82
CA VAL A 97 -9.60 3.84 13.50
C VAL A 97 -8.73 4.42 12.40
N LEU A 98 -8.34 5.69 12.48
CA LEU A 98 -7.45 6.31 11.49
C LEU A 98 -6.04 5.72 11.50
N LEU A 99 -5.50 5.40 12.68
CA LEU A 99 -4.18 4.75 12.82
C LEU A 99 -4.20 3.35 12.22
N GLU A 100 -5.22 2.56 12.56
CA GLU A 100 -5.41 1.20 12.04
C GLU A 100 -5.63 1.21 10.53
N MET A 101 -6.43 2.15 10.00
CA MET A 101 -6.62 2.34 8.56
C MET A 101 -5.33 2.74 7.85
N GLY A 102 -4.54 3.63 8.45
CA GLY A 102 -3.22 4.00 7.92
C GLY A 102 -2.28 2.81 7.83
N TYR A 103 -2.26 1.97 8.86
CA TYR A 103 -1.48 0.74 8.87
C TYR A 103 -2.00 -0.28 7.84
N ALA A 104 -3.32 -0.46 7.75
CA ALA A 104 -3.96 -1.32 6.76
C ALA A 104 -3.63 -0.90 5.33
N ASN A 105 -3.59 0.40 5.03
CA ASN A 105 -3.17 0.88 3.70
C ASN A 105 -1.72 0.53 3.37
N LYS A 106 -0.83 0.48 4.37
CA LYS A 106 0.55 -0.01 4.18
C LYS A 106 0.59 -1.54 4.02
N SER A 107 -0.29 -2.27 4.71
CA SER A 107 -0.21 -3.73 4.82
C SER A 107 -0.99 -4.47 3.72
N LEU A 108 -2.16 -3.96 3.35
CA LEU A 108 -3.15 -4.62 2.50
C LEU A 108 -3.15 -4.13 1.05
N ARG A 109 -2.34 -3.12 0.70
CA ARG A 109 -2.26 -2.60 -0.66
C ARG A 109 -0.93 -2.95 -1.31
N GLU A 110 -1.02 -3.29 -2.58
CA GLU A 110 0.10 -3.22 -3.49
C GLU A 110 0.52 -1.74 -3.65
N ILE A 111 1.82 -1.47 -3.67
CA ILE A 111 2.36 -0.13 -3.86
C ILE A 111 2.44 0.13 -5.36
N HIS A 112 1.56 0.98 -5.89
CA HIS A 112 1.67 1.43 -7.27
C HIS A 112 2.82 2.44 -7.41
N VAL A 113 3.80 2.13 -8.26
CA VAL A 113 4.93 2.99 -8.59
C VAL A 113 4.75 3.48 -10.02
N ARG A 114 4.63 4.80 -10.19
CA ARG A 114 4.50 5.45 -11.48
C ARG A 114 5.55 6.52 -11.67
N LEU A 115 6.22 6.49 -12.81
CA LEU A 115 7.15 7.52 -13.25
C LEU A 115 6.81 7.91 -14.69
N GLY A 116 6.63 9.22 -14.92
CA GLY A 116 6.31 9.75 -16.22
C GLY A 116 7.20 10.96 -16.53
N ALA A 117 7.76 11.00 -17.73
CA ALA A 117 8.49 12.14 -18.27
C ALA A 117 7.93 12.48 -19.66
N ASN A 118 7.71 13.77 -19.92
CA ASN A 118 7.19 14.28 -21.19
C ASN A 118 8.04 15.47 -21.66
N GLY A 119 8.03 15.76 -22.96
CA GLY A 119 8.81 16.85 -23.53
C GLY A 119 10.31 16.54 -23.55
N LEU A 120 10.67 15.27 -23.73
CA LEU A 120 12.07 14.81 -23.78
C LEU A 120 12.72 15.12 -25.14
N SER A 121 11.94 15.44 -26.18
CA SER A 121 12.49 15.80 -27.49
C SER A 121 13.48 16.96 -27.39
N GLY A 122 14.70 16.77 -27.89
CA GLY A 122 15.79 17.77 -27.82
C GLY A 122 16.46 17.90 -26.45
N SER A 123 16.10 17.05 -25.48
CA SER A 123 16.85 16.87 -24.24
C SER A 123 18.03 15.91 -24.45
N PHE A 124 19.10 16.13 -23.70
CA PHE A 124 20.30 15.31 -23.73
C PHE A 124 20.60 14.75 -22.36
N TRP A 125 20.95 13.47 -22.29
CA TRP A 125 21.40 12.83 -21.07
C TRP A 125 22.71 12.08 -21.28
N PRO A 126 23.72 12.30 -20.41
CA PRO A 126 23.74 13.24 -19.28
C PRO A 126 23.97 14.70 -19.73
N GLY A 127 23.19 15.66 -19.19
CA GLY A 127 23.15 17.06 -19.65
C GLY A 127 23.62 18.10 -18.62
N GLY A 128 24.70 17.85 -17.86
CA GLY A 128 25.20 18.80 -16.83
C GLY A 128 26.65 18.54 -16.41
N PRO A 129 27.24 19.37 -15.52
CA PRO A 129 28.69 19.38 -15.17
C PRO A 129 29.21 18.10 -14.49
N LEU A 130 28.37 17.08 -14.37
CA LEU A 130 28.66 15.72 -13.93
C LEU A 130 28.56 14.81 -15.17
N GLN A 131 29.55 14.93 -16.05
CA GLN A 131 29.60 14.20 -17.32
C GLN A 131 30.22 12.81 -17.13
N PHE A 132 29.56 11.80 -17.67
CA PHE A 132 30.16 10.51 -18.00
C PHE A 132 30.21 10.47 -19.53
N ASP A 133 31.40 10.72 -20.09
CA ASP A 133 31.74 10.90 -21.52
C ASP A 133 31.27 12.19 -22.23
N ASP A 134 32.05 12.60 -23.25
CA ASP A 134 32.00 13.91 -23.93
C ASP A 134 30.83 14.06 -24.92
N GLU A 135 30.04 13.01 -25.16
CA GLU A 135 28.87 13.02 -26.05
C GLU A 135 27.64 12.53 -25.26
N GLY A 136 26.80 13.47 -24.82
CA GLY A 136 25.49 13.14 -24.26
C GLY A 136 24.57 12.58 -25.34
N TYR A 137 23.66 11.68 -24.97
CA TYR A 137 22.72 11.07 -25.89
C TYR A 137 21.45 11.91 -25.98
N GLU A 138 20.97 12.19 -27.19
CA GLU A 138 19.68 12.82 -27.40
C GLU A 138 18.56 11.82 -27.14
N ALA A 139 17.47 12.27 -26.51
CA ALA A 139 16.28 11.44 -26.35
C ALA A 139 15.72 11.02 -27.71
N VAL A 140 15.45 9.73 -27.88
CA VAL A 140 14.86 9.15 -29.10
C VAL A 140 13.33 9.15 -29.07
N GLU A 141 12.72 9.33 -27.90
CA GLU A 141 11.27 9.39 -27.67
C GLU A 141 10.93 10.66 -26.86
N ASP A 142 9.78 11.27 -27.14
CA ASP A 142 9.34 12.49 -26.42
C ASP A 142 8.80 12.21 -25.01
N THR A 143 8.34 10.98 -24.78
CA THR A 143 7.65 10.58 -23.56
C THR A 143 8.14 9.23 -23.05
N TYR A 144 8.23 9.11 -21.74
CA TYR A 144 8.51 7.86 -21.04
C TYR A 144 7.49 7.67 -19.92
N GLU A 145 6.92 6.47 -19.84
CA GLU A 145 6.05 6.07 -18.74
C GLU A 145 6.47 4.71 -18.22
N TYR A 146 6.63 4.63 -16.90
CA TYR A 146 6.84 3.41 -16.14
C TYR A 146 5.71 3.29 -15.12
N ASP A 147 4.98 2.17 -15.16
CA ASP A 147 3.93 1.84 -14.20
C ASP A 147 4.17 0.39 -13.75
N THR A 148 4.29 0.20 -12.43
CA THR A 148 4.39 -1.12 -11.83
C THR A 148 3.68 -1.16 -10.49
N THR A 149 3.45 -2.37 -10.01
CA THR A 149 2.76 -2.62 -8.76
C THR A 149 3.61 -3.53 -7.88
N LEU A 150 4.06 -2.98 -6.75
CA LEU A 150 4.90 -3.65 -5.77
C LEU A 150 4.03 -4.37 -4.75
N ILE A 151 4.05 -5.69 -4.79
CA ILE A 151 3.34 -6.55 -3.84
C ILE A 151 4.08 -6.71 -2.50
N ALA A 152 5.34 -6.27 -2.42
CA ALA A 152 6.15 -6.30 -1.19
C ALA A 152 7.27 -5.24 -1.22
N THR A 153 7.68 -4.76 -0.04
CA THR A 153 8.78 -3.79 0.14
C THR A 153 10.11 -4.46 0.51
N THR A 154 10.37 -5.68 0.03
CA THR A 154 11.67 -6.31 0.29
C THR A 154 12.78 -5.54 -0.43
N PRO A 155 14.03 -5.56 0.08
CA PRO A 155 15.15 -4.91 -0.60
C PRO A 155 15.29 -5.34 -2.06
N GLU A 156 15.02 -6.61 -2.37
CA GLU A 156 15.10 -7.15 -3.73
C GLU A 156 14.01 -6.57 -4.65
N ALA A 157 12.77 -6.48 -4.17
CA ALA A 157 11.66 -5.92 -4.92
C ALA A 157 11.87 -4.42 -5.20
N LEU A 158 12.36 -3.68 -4.20
CA LEU A 158 12.70 -2.28 -4.35
C LEU A 158 13.85 -2.06 -5.34
N LYS A 159 14.90 -2.90 -5.28
CA LYS A 159 16.01 -2.85 -6.24
C LYS A 159 15.55 -3.12 -7.67
N ALA A 160 14.70 -4.13 -7.87
CA ALA A 160 14.18 -4.45 -9.19
C ALA A 160 13.44 -3.27 -9.81
N VAL A 161 12.55 -2.63 -9.06
CA VAL A 161 11.80 -1.44 -9.52
C VAL A 161 12.72 -0.27 -9.85
N VAL A 162 13.75 -0.03 -9.04
CA VAL A 162 14.73 1.03 -9.32
C VAL A 162 15.50 0.75 -10.62
N VAL A 163 15.96 -0.49 -10.81
CA VAL A 163 16.70 -0.89 -12.02
C VAL A 163 15.82 -0.81 -13.26
N GLU A 164 14.58 -1.30 -13.19
CA GLU A 164 13.64 -1.25 -14.31
C GLU A 164 13.28 0.19 -14.68
N ALA A 165 12.90 1.02 -13.71
CA ALA A 165 12.54 2.41 -13.95
C ALA A 165 13.71 3.21 -14.54
N PHE A 166 14.92 2.99 -14.02
CA PHE A 166 16.15 3.64 -14.50
C PHE A 166 16.50 3.20 -15.92
N ASN A 167 16.51 1.90 -16.19
CA ASN A 167 16.89 1.37 -17.50
C ASN A 167 15.85 1.68 -18.59
N GLY A 168 14.56 1.74 -18.23
CA GLY A 168 13.55 2.21 -19.17
C GLY A 168 13.75 3.68 -19.56
N LEU A 169 14.18 4.53 -18.63
CA LEU A 169 14.55 5.91 -18.94
C LEU A 169 15.87 5.98 -19.73
N ALA A 170 16.87 5.18 -19.36
CA ALA A 170 18.16 5.13 -20.07
C ALA A 170 17.99 4.69 -21.54
N ALA A 171 17.05 3.77 -21.80
CA ALA A 171 16.72 3.32 -23.15
C ALA A 171 16.15 4.45 -24.03
N VAL A 172 15.43 5.42 -23.46
CA VAL A 172 14.97 6.62 -24.17
C VAL A 172 16.14 7.45 -24.69
N TYR A 173 17.30 7.35 -24.05
CA TYR A 173 18.54 7.99 -24.47
C TYR A 173 19.49 7.01 -25.19
N GLY A 174 19.02 5.84 -25.63
CA GLY A 174 19.86 4.87 -26.34
C GLY A 174 21.01 4.29 -25.49
N VAL A 175 20.95 4.42 -24.17
CA VAL A 175 22.01 3.94 -23.26
C VAL A 175 21.76 2.49 -22.87
N GLU A 176 22.83 1.69 -22.84
CA GLU A 176 22.78 0.29 -22.42
C GLU A 176 22.32 0.12 -20.97
N ALA A 177 21.62 -0.98 -20.69
CA ALA A 177 21.08 -1.28 -19.38
C ALA A 177 22.18 -1.46 -18.32
N HIS A 178 21.97 -0.87 -17.14
CA HIS A 178 22.86 -0.97 -15.99
C HIS A 178 22.33 -1.93 -14.92
N SER A 179 23.27 -2.54 -14.18
CA SER A 179 22.95 -3.27 -12.95
C SER A 179 22.67 -2.31 -11.79
N PHE A 180 22.06 -2.83 -10.71
CA PHE A 180 21.83 -2.05 -9.49
C PHE A 180 23.13 -1.48 -8.89
N GLU A 181 24.20 -2.27 -8.89
CA GLU A 181 25.53 -1.84 -8.40
C GLU A 181 26.07 -0.70 -9.24
N GLN A 182 26.00 -0.79 -10.57
CA GLN A 182 26.45 0.27 -11.48
C GLN A 182 25.64 1.56 -11.29
N ILE A 183 24.32 1.45 -11.12
CA ILE A 183 23.45 2.61 -10.82
C ILE A 183 23.83 3.22 -9.47
N SER A 184 24.04 2.39 -8.45
CA SER A 184 24.38 2.84 -7.08
C SER A 184 25.78 3.47 -6.99
N GLU A 185 26.74 3.01 -7.79
CA GLU A 185 28.06 3.61 -7.89
C GLU A 185 27.99 4.97 -8.58
N ARG A 186 27.19 5.09 -9.65
CA ARG A 186 26.97 6.34 -10.39
C ARG A 186 26.23 7.40 -9.56
N SER A 187 25.37 7.01 -8.62
CA SER A 187 24.61 7.93 -7.77
C SER A 187 25.39 8.49 -6.56
N ARG A 188 26.64 8.06 -6.35
CA ARG A 188 27.49 8.51 -5.23
C ARG A 188 28.34 9.74 -5.57
N TYR A 189 28.20 10.26 -6.78
CA TYR A 189 28.88 11.45 -7.30
C TYR A 189 27.84 12.51 -7.67
#